data_AF-A0A946UE39-F1
#
_entry.id   AF-A0A946UE39-F1
#
_cell.length_a   1.000
_cell.length_b   1.000
_cell.length_c   1.000
_cell.angle_alpha   90.00
_cell.angle_beta   90.00
_cell.angle_gamma   90.00
#
_symmetry.space_group_name_H-M   'P 1'
#
loop_
_entity.id
_entity.type
_entity.pdbx_description
1 polymer ?
#
loop_
_entity_poly.entity_id
_entity_poly.type
_entity_poly.pdbx_seq_one_letter_code
_entity_poly.pdbx_strand_id
1 'polypeptide(L)' 'MADGFWIAVFFVVVVAAYVLSKVVFYMKKSADQWEAVDKSKLKEWEDDEW' A
#
# COMPACT_ATOMS: atom_id res chain seq x y z
N MET A 1 -13.01 33.81 -5.18
CA MET A 1 -12.87 32.68 -6.11
C MET A 1 -11.58 31.89 -5.90
N ALA A 2 -10.43 32.52 -5.64
CA ALA A 2 -9.15 31.82 -5.41
C ALA A 2 -9.13 30.95 -4.14
N ASP A 3 -9.79 31.39 -3.07
CA ASP A 3 -9.72 30.69 -1.76
C ASP A 3 -10.31 29.27 -1.81
N GLY A 4 -11.41 29.09 -2.54
CA GLY A 4 -12.03 27.77 -2.72
C GLY A 4 -11.14 26.79 -3.50
N PHE A 5 -10.36 27.29 -4.46
CA PHE A 5 -9.42 26.46 -5.23
C PHE A 5 -8.27 25.98 -4.35
N TRP A 6 -7.66 26.87 -3.55
CA TRP A 6 -6.58 26.50 -2.65
C TRP A 6 -7.00 25.51 -1.55
N ILE A 7 -8.22 25.65 -1.02
CA ILE A 7 -8.78 24.69 -0.06
C ILE A 7 -8.96 23.30 -0.71
N ALA A 8 -9.47 23.24 -1.94
CA ALA A 8 -9.62 21.98 -2.66
C ALA A 8 -8.26 21.30 -2.93
N VAL A 9 -7.27 22.07 -3.39
CA VAL A 9 -5.91 21.57 -3.63
C VAL A 9 -5.29 21.04 -2.33
N PHE A 10 -5.41 21.78 -1.23
CA PHE A 10 -4.93 21.33 0.08
C PHE A 10 -5.55 19.99 0.48
N PHE A 11 -6.87 19.85 0.32
CA PHE A 11 -7.57 18.62 0.67
C PHE A 11 -7.09 17.42 -0.17
N VAL A 12 -6.90 17.62 -1.48
CA VAL A 12 -6.36 16.58 -2.38
C VAL A 12 -4.97 16.16 -1.93
N VAL A 13 -4.08 17.11 -1.61
CA VAL A 13 -2.72 16.81 -1.15
C VAL A 13 -2.73 16.04 0.17
N VAL A 14 -3.58 16.43 1.11
CA VAL A 14 -3.72 15.74 2.41
C VAL A 14 -4.18 14.30 2.21
N VAL A 15 -5.20 14.08 1.37
CA VAL A 15 -5.71 12.74 1.09
C VAL A 15 -4.64 11.90 0.37
N ALA A 16 -3.95 12.47 -0.62
CA ALA A 16 -2.87 11.77 -1.32
C ALA A 16 -1.74 11.35 -0.36
N ALA A 17 -1.30 12.25 0.53
CA ALA A 17 -0.29 11.95 1.54
C ALA A 17 -0.74 10.84 2.51
N TYR A 18 -2.00 10.87 2.94
CA TYR A 18 -2.57 9.83 3.80
C TYR A 18 -2.60 8.46 3.11
N VAL A 19 -3.05 8.41 1.86
CA VAL A 19 -3.08 7.17 1.06
C VAL A 19 -1.68 6.61 0.87
N LEU A 20 -0.70 7.44 0.47
CA LEU A 20 0.68 7.03 0.32
C LEU A 20 1.27 6.46 1.62
N SER A 21 1.02 7.14 2.74
CA SER A 21 1.44 6.67 4.06
C SER A 21 0.85 5.29 4.39
N LYS A 22 -0.44 5.07 4.10
CA LYS A 22 -1.08 3.78 4.32
C LYS A 22 -0.53 2.68 3.42
N VAL A 23 -0.30 2.96 2.14
CA VAL A 23 0.28 1.98 1.20
C VAL A 23 1.66 1.52 1.71
N VAL A 24 2.53 2.46 2.08
CA VAL A 24 3.87 2.13 2.62
C VAL A 24 3.76 1.32 3.92
N PHE A 25 2.85 1.71 4.81
CA PHE A 25 2.62 0.98 6.06
C PHE A 25 2.17 -0.46 5.81
N TYR A 26 1.22 -0.68 4.90
CA TYR A 26 0.72 -2.02 4.59
C TYR A 26 1.75 -2.85 3.83
N MET A 27 2.55 -2.25 2.94
CA MET A 27 3.67 -2.94 2.30
C MET A 27 4.67 -3.46 3.33
N LYS A 28 5.07 -2.60 4.28
CA LYS A 28 6.00 -3.00 5.34
C LYS A 28 5.41 -4.08 6.22
N LYS A 29 4.16 -3.91 6.68
CA LYS A 29 3.47 -4.91 7.49
C LYS A 29 3.31 -6.24 6.75
N SER A 30 3.03 -6.22 5.45
CA SER A 30 2.93 -7.42 4.63
C SER A 30 4.26 -8.16 4.57
N ALA A 31 5.38 -7.43 4.39
CA ALA A 31 6.72 -8.03 4.40
C ALA A 31 7.06 -8.66 5.76
N ASP A 32 6.80 -7.95 6.85
CA ASP A 32 7.03 -8.45 8.21
C ASP A 32 6.19 -9.72 8.48
N GLN A 33 4.94 -9.74 8.00
CA GLN A 33 4.06 -10.91 8.11
C GLN A 33 4.53 -12.07 7.23
N TRP A 34 5.02 -11.78 6.02
CA TRP A 34 5.54 -12.79 5.09
C TRP A 34 6.80 -13.48 5.63
N GLU A 35 7.64 -12.77 6.37
CA GLU A 35 8.80 -13.35 7.04
C GLU A 35 8.40 -14.32 8.16
N ALA A 36 7.33 -13.99 8.89
CA ALA A 36 6.82 -14.82 9.99
C ALA A 36 6.01 -16.05 9.53
N VAL A 37 5.64 -16.13 8.24
CA VAL A 37 4.92 -17.29 7.69
C VAL A 37 5.88 -18.46 7.51
N ASP A 38 5.49 -19.64 8.03
CA ASP A 38 6.18 -20.89 7.77
C ASP A 38 5.99 -21.31 6.29
N LYS A 39 7.00 -21.01 5.48
CA LYS A 39 6.99 -21.26 4.04
C LYS A 39 6.98 -22.75 3.69
N SER A 40 7.31 -23.65 4.62
CA SER A 40 7.25 -25.11 4.40
C SER A 40 5.82 -25.63 4.23
N LYS A 41 4.82 -24.82 4.61
CA LYS A 41 3.39 -25.12 4.46
C LYS A 41 2.77 -24.51 3.21
N LEU A 42 3.51 -23.66 2.50
CA LEU A 42 3.01 -23.06 1.28
C LEU A 42 3.05 -24.12 0.18
N LYS A 43 1.90 -24.34 -0.46
CA LYS A 43 1.84 -25.13 -1.69
C LYS A 43 2.65 -24.37 -2.75
N GLU A 44 3.71 -24.99 -3.25
CA GLU A 44 4.38 -24.50 -4.45
C GLU A 44 3.35 -24.57 -5.59
N TRP A 45 3.02 -23.40 -6.12
CA TRP A 45 2.31 -23.31 -7.37
C TRP A 45 3.36 -23.64 -8.40
N GLU A 46 3.18 -24.73 -9.15
CA GLU A 46 3.94 -24.92 -10.38
C GLU A 46 3.67 -23.67 -11.20
N ASP A 47 4.70 -22.86 -11.45
CA ASP A 47 4.60 -21.84 -12.48
C ASP A 47 4.28 -22.63 -13.74
N ASP A 48 3.04 -22.53 -14.22
CA ASP A 48 2.59 -23.12 -15.47
C ASP A 48 3.44 -22.50 -16.58
N GLU A 49 4.63 -23.07 -16.81
CA GLU A 49 5.50 -22.81 -17.96
C GLU A 49 4.70 -23.21 -19.21
N TRP A 50 4.03 -22.21 -19.79
CA TRP A 50 3.44 -22.26 -21.13
C TRP A 50 4.53 -22.29 -22.21
#